data_AF-A0A835FTJ9-F1
#
_entry.id   AF-A0A835FTJ9-F1
#
_cell.length_a   1.000
_cell.length_b   1.000
_cell.length_c   1.000
_cell.angle_alpha   90.00
_cell.angle_beta   90.00
_cell.angle_gamma   90.00
#
_symmetry.space_group_name_H-M   'P 1'
#
loop_
_entity.id
_entity.type
_entity.pdbx_description
1 polymer ?
#
loop_
_entity_poly.entity_id
_entity_poly.type
_entity_poly.pdbx_seq_one_letter_code
_entity_poly.pdbx_strand_id
1 'polypeptide(L)'
;MCTDEPESGHGWNKIECASKRAYGCGQHATGAAEGLTLYARLGEDPLLTSSLAIRITDEAFRRFDSEIQLTCPLKDDDTLVGGQTMAAGTVQMADEQGLTVIFLAFCRQFCSDLAYYLVYDKATASLSLIQYVPDRFEAVCTTKPVVKRNGSGDFELFVMALDELSPAPCKVLCACTPETRANPAASGGNGPWQTKKPIQIQHEDIQSKYGIWADLSRGLVYCHLDTSDDDMDFGFIGLPRECLLDEDEDDDDDGNATRTMSCVRDSIWFVCIDRHATDPKDDLVKMWALKGGNLFQNHPRWEKMVEVRASELWGFDGFD
;
A
#
# COMPACT_ATOMS: atom_id res chain seq x y z
N MET A 1 16.17 -9.77 6.07
CA MET A 1 15.72 -10.33 7.38
C MET A 1 16.88 -11.01 8.06
N CYS A 2 17.01 -10.89 9.39
CA CYS A 2 18.00 -11.63 10.17
C CYS A 2 17.27 -12.64 11.06
N THR A 3 17.78 -13.87 11.09
CA THR A 3 17.33 -14.96 11.98
C THR A 3 17.88 -14.80 13.40
N ASP A 4 18.95 -14.03 13.57
CA ASP A 4 19.55 -13.74 14.86
C ASP A 4 18.74 -12.69 15.64
N GLU A 5 18.77 -12.75 16.98
CA GLU A 5 18.17 -11.68 17.76
C GLU A 5 18.96 -10.41 17.43
N PRO A 6 18.32 -9.29 17.04
CA PRO A 6 19.01 -8.03 17.12
C PRO A 6 19.42 -7.89 18.58
N GLU A 7 20.72 -7.95 18.86
CA GLU A 7 21.24 -7.91 20.23
C GLU A 7 20.57 -6.75 20.95
N SER A 8 19.88 -7.07 22.04
CA SER A 8 19.21 -6.13 22.92
C SER A 8 20.28 -5.23 23.55
N GLY A 9 20.67 -4.19 22.81
CA GLY A 9 21.83 -3.35 23.10
C GLY A 9 22.18 -2.33 22.01
N HIS A 10 21.73 -2.50 20.76
CA HIS A 10 22.04 -1.58 19.65
C HIS A 10 20.89 -0.62 19.24
N GLY A 11 20.09 -0.17 20.22
CA GLY A 11 18.99 0.79 19.98
C GLY A 11 17.72 0.19 19.36
N TRP A 12 17.67 -1.13 19.17
CA TRP A 12 16.47 -1.83 18.73
C TRP A 12 15.52 -2.08 19.91
N ASN A 13 14.30 -1.58 19.77
CA ASN A 13 13.22 -1.77 20.73
C ASN A 13 12.19 -2.73 20.15
N LYS A 14 11.86 -3.78 20.92
CA LYS A 14 10.77 -4.68 20.56
C LYS A 14 9.45 -3.93 20.68
N ILE A 15 8.64 -3.96 19.63
CA ILE A 15 7.28 -3.41 19.67
C ILE A 15 6.40 -4.44 20.38
N GLU A 16 5.70 -4.00 21.42
CA GLU A 16 4.76 -4.86 22.12
C GLU A 16 3.50 -5.09 21.27
N CYS A 17 3.15 -6.36 21.11
CA CYS A 17 1.91 -6.80 20.50
C CYS A 17 1.12 -7.60 21.53
N ALA A 18 0.05 -7.03 22.07
CA ALA A 18 -0.87 -7.68 23.02
C ALA A 18 -1.68 -8.81 22.36
N SER A 19 -1.92 -8.72 21.05
CA SER A 19 -2.57 -9.79 20.29
C SER A 19 -2.02 -9.89 18.88
N LYS A 20 -2.08 -11.10 18.32
CA LYS A 20 -1.69 -11.39 16.94
C LYS A 20 -2.77 -12.25 16.29
N ARG A 21 -3.15 -11.92 15.06
CA ARG A 21 -4.19 -12.64 14.31
C ARG A 21 -3.79 -12.78 12.86
N ALA A 22 -4.32 -13.80 12.21
CA ALA A 22 -4.09 -14.04 10.79
C ALA A 22 -5.42 -14.24 10.05
N TYR A 23 -5.53 -13.71 8.84
CA TYR A 23 -6.76 -13.66 8.05
C TYR A 23 -6.47 -14.05 6.60
N GLY A 24 -7.09 -15.14 6.14
CA GLY A 24 -6.90 -15.65 4.78
C GLY A 24 -5.68 -16.55 4.56
N CYS A 25 -4.75 -16.66 5.52
CA CYS A 25 -3.44 -17.30 5.30
C CYS A 25 -3.42 -18.84 5.47
N GLY A 26 -4.50 -19.54 5.07
CA GLY A 26 -4.59 -21.00 5.19
C GLY A 26 -4.60 -21.55 6.63
N GLN A 27 -4.35 -22.86 6.79
CA GLN A 27 -4.46 -23.56 8.09
C GLN A 27 -3.31 -23.28 9.05
N HIS A 28 -2.18 -22.76 8.56
CA HIS A 28 -0.97 -22.49 9.35
C HIS A 28 -0.76 -21.01 9.69
N ALA A 29 -1.65 -20.15 9.18
CA ALA A 29 -1.72 -18.70 9.36
C ALA A 29 -1.42 -18.21 10.78
N THR A 30 -2.16 -18.73 11.76
CA THR A 30 -2.15 -18.23 13.13
C THR A 30 -0.79 -18.49 13.80
N GLY A 31 -0.28 -19.72 13.67
CA GLY A 31 1.04 -20.07 14.21
C GLY A 31 2.19 -19.38 13.47
N ALA A 32 1.98 -18.99 12.21
CA ALA A 32 2.96 -18.18 11.47
C ALA A 32 2.97 -16.73 11.97
N ALA A 33 1.80 -16.12 12.16
CA ALA A 33 1.67 -14.77 12.72
C ALA A 33 2.20 -14.67 14.16
N GLU A 34 1.99 -15.70 14.98
CA GLU A 34 2.52 -15.74 16.36
C GLU A 34 4.05 -15.64 16.42
N GLY A 35 4.74 -16.25 15.45
CA GLY A 35 6.20 -16.23 15.34
C GLY A 35 6.78 -14.95 14.73
N LEU A 36 5.96 -13.96 14.35
CA LEU A 36 6.42 -12.65 13.87
C LEU A 36 6.65 -11.70 15.03
N THR A 37 7.79 -10.99 15.06
CA THR A 37 8.07 -9.94 16.05
C THR A 37 8.59 -8.69 15.36
N LEU A 38 8.04 -7.53 15.72
CA LEU A 38 8.48 -6.24 15.21
C LEU A 38 9.51 -5.61 16.14
N TYR A 39 10.55 -5.03 15.55
CA TYR A 39 11.56 -4.24 16.24
C TYR A 39 11.69 -2.90 15.53
N ALA A 40 11.73 -1.82 16.28
CA ALA A 40 12.00 -0.48 15.78
C ALA A 40 13.30 0.05 16.37
N ARG A 41 14.12 0.67 15.53
CA ARG A 41 15.25 1.48 15.96
C ARG A 41 14.99 2.90 15.49
N LEU A 42 14.90 3.83 16.44
CA LEU A 42 14.77 5.23 16.11
C LEU A 42 16.11 5.75 15.58
N GLY A 43 16.05 6.59 14.55
CA GLY A 43 17.23 7.30 14.08
C GLY A 43 17.67 8.31 15.14
N GLU A 44 18.96 8.34 15.44
CA GLU A 44 19.60 9.38 16.24
C GLU A 44 20.58 10.16 15.36
N ASP A 45 20.70 11.47 15.60
CA ASP A 45 21.62 12.38 14.90
C ASP A 45 23.02 11.75 14.74
N PRO A 46 23.61 11.71 13.52
CA PRO A 46 23.16 12.36 12.27
C PRO A 46 22.28 11.51 11.36
N LEU A 47 21.98 10.27 11.76
CA LEU A 47 21.13 9.37 10.98
C LEU A 47 19.68 9.50 11.45
N LEU A 48 18.95 10.44 10.87
CA LEU A 48 17.53 10.70 11.17
C LEU A 48 16.57 9.59 10.68
N THR A 49 17.09 8.53 10.05
CA THR A 49 16.27 7.44 9.50
C THR A 49 15.93 6.40 10.57
N SER A 50 14.67 6.35 10.98
CA SER A 50 14.15 5.24 11.77
C SER A 50 14.09 3.96 10.94
N SER A 51 14.40 2.83 11.55
CA SER A 51 14.44 1.51 10.91
C SER A 51 13.44 0.56 11.56
N LEU A 52 12.75 -0.24 10.76
CA LEU A 52 11.86 -1.30 11.21
C LEU A 52 12.43 -2.65 10.77
N ALA A 53 12.43 -3.63 11.68
CA ALA A 53 12.83 -4.99 11.40
C ALA A 53 11.71 -5.95 11.81
N ILE A 54 11.52 -6.99 10.99
CA ILE A 54 10.63 -8.10 11.28
C ILE A 54 11.51 -9.32 11.54
N ARG A 55 11.39 -9.89 12.73
CA ARG A 55 11.97 -11.18 13.08
C ARG A 55 10.91 -12.26 12.91
N ILE A 56 11.32 -13.37 12.32
CA ILE A 56 10.48 -14.56 12.13
C ILE A 56 11.17 -15.71 12.85
N THR A 57 10.46 -16.43 13.70
CA THR A 57 10.97 -17.67 14.31
C THR A 57 11.12 -18.76 13.24
N ASP A 58 12.08 -19.67 13.39
CA ASP A 58 12.29 -20.79 12.47
C ASP A 58 11.04 -21.67 12.26
N GLU A 59 10.20 -21.79 13.29
CA GLU A 59 8.95 -22.52 13.21
C GLU A 59 7.92 -21.82 12.30
N ALA A 60 7.73 -20.51 12.48
CA ALA A 60 6.89 -19.71 11.58
C ALA A 60 7.45 -19.64 10.16
N PHE A 61 8.77 -19.53 10.00
CA PHE A 61 9.40 -19.54 8.68
C PHE A 61 9.15 -20.86 7.94
N ARG A 62 9.26 -22.00 8.62
CA ARG A 62 8.93 -23.32 8.04
C ARG A 62 7.46 -23.44 7.65
N ARG A 63 6.55 -22.79 8.39
CA ARG A 63 5.12 -22.73 8.03
C ARG A 63 4.91 -21.97 6.72
N PHE A 64 5.48 -20.77 6.60
CA PHE A 64 5.44 -20.03 5.34
C PHE A 64 6.07 -20.82 4.19
N ASP A 65 7.22 -21.45 4.42
CA ASP A 65 7.89 -22.27 3.40
C ASP A 65 7.01 -23.44 2.93
N SER A 66 6.32 -24.10 3.87
CA SER A 66 5.39 -25.19 3.53
C SER A 66 4.17 -24.69 2.74
N GLU A 67 3.69 -23.49 3.02
CA GLU A 67 2.55 -22.89 2.31
C GLU A 67 2.93 -22.52 0.87
N ILE A 68 4.14 -22.01 0.64
CA ILE A 68 4.69 -21.74 -0.71
C ILE A 68 4.78 -23.04 -1.51
N GLN A 69 5.21 -24.15 -0.87
CA GLN A 69 5.30 -25.44 -1.56
C GLN A 69 3.93 -25.97 -1.99
N LEU A 70 2.88 -25.73 -1.19
CA LEU A 70 1.52 -26.17 -1.51
C LEU A 70 0.94 -25.46 -2.74
N THR A 71 1.37 -24.23 -3.02
CA THR A 71 0.92 -23.48 -4.20
C THR A 71 1.69 -23.82 -5.48
N CYS A 72 2.71 -24.70 -5.41
CA CYS A 72 3.53 -25.10 -6.57
C CYS A 72 3.14 -26.50 -7.09
N PRO A 73 2.57 -26.64 -8.30
CA PRO A 73 2.14 -27.93 -8.85
C PRO A 73 3.26 -28.74 -9.55
N LEU A 74 4.54 -28.40 -9.36
CA LEU A 74 5.65 -29.08 -10.04
C LEU A 74 5.79 -30.52 -9.50
N LYS A 75 5.35 -31.48 -10.33
CA LYS A 75 5.46 -32.91 -10.11
C LYS A 75 6.89 -33.40 -10.32
N ASP A 76 7.38 -34.18 -9.36
CA ASP A 76 8.30 -35.31 -9.56
C ASP A 76 9.67 -35.06 -10.22
N ASP A 77 10.28 -33.88 -10.10
CA ASP A 77 11.72 -33.77 -10.31
C ASP A 77 12.40 -33.23 -9.04
N ASP A 78 12.86 -34.18 -8.21
CA ASP A 78 13.62 -34.01 -6.97
C ASP A 78 14.92 -33.18 -7.13
N THR A 79 15.22 -32.69 -8.34
CA THR A 79 16.44 -31.96 -8.68
C THR A 79 16.34 -30.43 -8.56
N LEU A 80 15.15 -29.86 -8.35
CA LEU A 80 14.96 -28.41 -8.12
C LEU A 80 14.82 -28.03 -6.62
N VAL A 81 15.00 -29.00 -5.73
CA VAL A 81 14.92 -28.83 -4.27
C VAL A 81 16.18 -28.11 -3.77
N GLY A 82 16.24 -26.79 -3.96
CA GLY A 82 17.39 -26.00 -3.52
C GLY A 82 17.16 -24.49 -3.42
N GLY A 83 16.01 -23.97 -3.85
CA GLY A 83 15.71 -22.55 -3.72
C GLY A 83 15.58 -22.16 -2.24
N GLN A 84 16.46 -21.27 -1.76
CA GLN A 84 16.33 -20.62 -0.47
C GLN A 84 15.15 -19.65 -0.53
N THR A 85 14.18 -19.82 0.36
CA THR A 85 13.07 -18.88 0.50
C THR A 85 13.58 -17.55 1.01
N MET A 86 13.30 -16.49 0.26
CA MET A 86 13.62 -15.12 0.61
C MET A 86 12.37 -14.43 1.15
N ALA A 87 12.58 -13.46 2.03
CA ALA A 87 11.50 -12.66 2.58
C ALA A 87 11.86 -11.17 2.47
N ALA A 88 10.96 -10.41 1.88
CA ALA A 88 11.07 -8.98 1.66
C ALA A 88 9.91 -8.26 2.38
N GLY A 89 10.19 -7.08 2.91
CA GLY A 89 9.18 -6.29 3.61
C GLY A 89 9.37 -4.80 3.34
N THR A 90 8.28 -4.12 3.01
CA THR A 90 8.25 -2.67 2.72
C THR A 90 7.17 -2.00 3.55
N VAL A 91 7.54 -0.94 4.27
CA VAL A 91 6.56 -0.11 5.00
C VAL A 91 5.76 0.69 3.98
N GLN A 92 4.47 0.39 3.85
CA GLN A 92 3.56 1.10 2.94
C GLN A 92 3.01 2.38 3.57
N MET A 93 2.83 2.36 4.89
CA MET A 93 2.43 3.53 5.68
C MET A 93 2.83 3.37 7.14
N ALA A 94 3.10 4.49 7.80
CA ALA A 94 3.44 4.56 9.21
C ALA A 94 2.61 5.65 9.91
N ASP A 95 1.93 5.25 10.99
CA ASP A 95 1.13 6.09 11.90
C ASP A 95 -0.07 6.83 11.26
N GLU A 96 -0.55 6.45 10.06
CA GLU A 96 -1.81 7.00 9.54
C GLU A 96 -2.99 6.36 10.28
N GLN A 97 -3.82 7.20 10.93
CA GLN A 97 -4.90 6.75 11.82
C GLN A 97 -4.41 5.79 12.94
N GLY A 98 -3.14 5.91 13.35
CA GLY A 98 -2.53 5.04 14.36
C GLY A 98 -2.24 3.62 13.87
N LEU A 99 -2.22 3.38 12.55
CA LEU A 99 -1.84 2.11 11.95
C LEU A 99 -0.48 2.20 11.27
N THR A 100 0.27 1.10 11.32
CA THR A 100 1.44 0.89 10.46
C THR A 100 1.16 -0.33 9.59
N VAL A 101 1.24 -0.17 8.26
CA VAL A 101 1.00 -1.26 7.30
C VAL A 101 2.29 -1.57 6.58
N ILE A 102 2.67 -2.84 6.61
CA ILE A 102 3.88 -3.36 5.99
C ILE A 102 3.44 -4.40 4.97
N PHE A 103 3.87 -4.23 3.72
CA PHE A 103 3.76 -5.28 2.73
C PHE A 103 4.88 -6.29 2.96
N LEU A 104 4.52 -7.56 3.13
CA LEU A 104 5.43 -8.66 3.44
C LEU A 104 5.28 -9.74 2.36
N ALA A 105 6.36 -10.01 1.63
CA ALA A 105 6.39 -11.03 0.59
C ALA A 105 7.42 -12.11 0.90
N PHE A 106 7.06 -13.36 0.65
CA PHE A 106 7.95 -14.51 0.67
C PHE A 106 8.07 -15.04 -0.75
N CYS A 107 9.29 -15.01 -1.28
CA CYS A 107 9.58 -15.40 -2.65
C CYS A 107 10.46 -16.65 -2.64
N ARG A 108 10.17 -17.57 -3.55
CA ARG A 108 11.01 -18.74 -3.80
C ARG A 108 11.15 -18.95 -5.29
N GLN A 109 12.36 -19.26 -5.73
CA GLN A 109 12.62 -19.53 -7.15
C GLN A 109 11.66 -20.62 -7.66
N PHE A 110 11.03 -20.34 -8.81
CA PHE A 110 10.09 -21.25 -9.50
C PHE A 110 8.77 -21.53 -8.78
N CYS A 111 8.45 -20.77 -7.74
CA CYS A 111 7.20 -20.87 -6.99
C CYS A 111 6.43 -19.56 -7.01
N SER A 112 5.12 -19.62 -6.76
CA SER A 112 4.33 -18.40 -6.56
C SER A 112 4.72 -17.74 -5.24
N ASP A 113 4.78 -16.41 -5.26
CA ASP A 113 5.10 -15.63 -4.07
C ASP A 113 3.92 -15.63 -3.10
N LEU A 114 4.19 -15.72 -1.80
CA LEU A 114 3.19 -15.47 -0.77
C LEU A 114 3.31 -14.03 -0.29
N ALA A 115 2.26 -13.25 -0.51
CA ALA A 115 2.20 -11.86 -0.10
C ALA A 115 1.15 -11.63 1.01
N TYR A 116 1.47 -10.74 1.94
CA TYR A 116 0.63 -10.37 3.07
C TYR A 116 0.74 -8.87 3.37
N TYR A 117 -0.34 -8.30 3.88
CA TYR A 117 -0.27 -7.08 4.67
C TYR A 117 -0.10 -7.43 6.14
N LEU A 118 0.95 -6.91 6.76
CA LEU A 118 1.17 -6.94 8.19
C LEU A 118 0.77 -5.58 8.77
N VAL A 119 -0.36 -5.54 9.48
CA VAL A 119 -0.94 -4.31 10.04
C VAL A 119 -0.73 -4.30 11.55
N TYR A 120 0.04 -3.32 12.02
CA TYR A 120 0.16 -3.01 13.44
C TYR A 120 -0.82 -1.88 13.81
N ASP A 121 -1.71 -2.16 14.76
CA ASP A 121 -2.61 -1.17 15.35
C ASP A 121 -2.08 -0.72 16.71
N LYS A 122 -1.64 0.54 16.77
CA LYS A 122 -1.11 1.16 18.00
C LYS A 122 -2.16 1.32 19.09
N ALA A 123 -3.44 1.51 18.74
CA ALA A 123 -4.51 1.73 19.71
C ALA A 123 -4.79 0.48 20.53
N THR A 124 -4.69 -0.70 19.90
CA THR A 124 -4.94 -2.00 20.53
C THR A 124 -3.67 -2.80 20.81
N ALA A 125 -2.50 -2.26 20.42
CA ALA A 125 -1.24 -2.98 20.34
C ALA A 125 -1.42 -4.36 19.67
N SER A 126 -2.15 -4.42 18.55
CA SER A 126 -2.45 -5.67 17.86
C SER A 126 -1.71 -5.78 16.53
N LEU A 127 -1.41 -7.01 16.12
CA LEU A 127 -0.75 -7.32 14.86
C LEU A 127 -1.62 -8.25 14.02
N SER A 128 -2.08 -7.79 12.86
CA SER A 128 -2.90 -8.57 11.94
C SER A 128 -2.08 -8.93 10.69
N LEU A 129 -1.95 -10.22 10.42
CA LEU A 129 -1.43 -10.76 9.17
C LEU A 129 -2.61 -11.02 8.24
N ILE A 130 -2.70 -10.30 7.13
CA ILE A 130 -3.82 -10.38 6.19
C ILE A 130 -3.26 -10.83 4.85
N GLN A 131 -3.79 -11.91 4.27
CA GLN A 131 -3.41 -12.35 2.92
C GLN A 131 -3.55 -11.17 1.95
N TYR A 132 -2.58 -10.99 1.06
CA TYR A 132 -2.67 -10.00 0.00
C TYR A 132 -3.89 -10.26 -0.92
N VAL A 133 -4.18 -9.33 -1.83
CA VAL A 133 -5.31 -9.52 -2.76
C VAL A 133 -5.14 -10.84 -3.52
N PRO A 134 -6.23 -11.59 -3.78
CA PRO A 134 -6.15 -12.89 -4.44
C PRO A 134 -5.45 -12.82 -5.81
N ASP A 135 -4.75 -13.88 -6.22
CA ASP A 135 -3.97 -13.96 -7.47
C ASP A 135 -4.72 -13.56 -8.75
N ARG A 136 -6.05 -13.65 -8.74
CA ARG A 136 -6.90 -13.17 -9.83
C ARG A 136 -6.83 -11.65 -10.05
N PHE A 137 -6.45 -10.90 -9.01
CA PHE A 137 -6.47 -9.46 -8.95
C PHE A 137 -5.06 -8.91 -8.79
N GLU A 138 -4.68 -8.00 -9.68
CA GLU A 138 -3.41 -7.30 -9.59
C GLU A 138 -3.62 -5.88 -9.05
N ALA A 139 -2.92 -5.47 -7.99
CA ALA A 139 -3.07 -4.11 -7.47
C ALA A 139 -2.62 -3.09 -8.52
N VAL A 140 -3.44 -2.07 -8.76
CA VAL A 140 -3.19 -1.03 -9.76
C VAL A 140 -2.76 0.25 -9.04
N CYS A 141 -1.87 1.01 -9.68
CA CYS A 141 -1.28 2.26 -9.20
C CYS A 141 -0.30 2.09 -8.02
N THR A 142 -0.71 1.42 -6.94
CA THR A 142 0.13 1.23 -5.74
C THR A 142 -0.28 0.01 -4.94
N THR A 143 0.71 -0.63 -4.30
CA THR A 143 0.52 -1.67 -3.28
C THR A 143 0.22 -1.10 -1.90
N LYS A 144 0.16 0.23 -1.75
CA LYS A 144 -0.27 0.89 -0.51
C LYS A 144 -1.80 0.82 -0.40
N PRO A 145 -2.37 0.16 0.63
CA PRO A 145 -3.81 0.18 0.84
C PRO A 145 -4.25 1.54 1.40
N VAL A 146 -5.47 1.94 1.07
CA VAL A 146 -6.17 3.02 1.78
C VAL A 146 -6.75 2.44 3.06
N VAL A 147 -6.55 3.15 4.17
CA VAL A 147 -7.05 2.76 5.49
C VAL A 147 -8.23 3.63 5.90
N LYS A 148 -9.24 3.00 6.51
CA LYS A 148 -10.30 3.70 7.22
C LYS A 148 -10.56 3.05 8.57
N ARG A 149 -10.66 3.85 9.63
CA ARG A 149 -11.26 3.38 10.88
C ARG A 149 -12.77 3.52 10.87
N ASN A 150 -13.47 2.50 11.33
CA ASN A 150 -14.90 2.55 11.53
C ASN A 150 -15.25 3.10 12.93
N GLY A 151 -16.53 3.37 13.17
CA GLY A 151 -17.01 3.91 14.45
C GLY A 151 -16.81 3.00 15.67
N SER A 152 -16.50 1.71 15.48
CA SER A 152 -16.18 0.78 16.56
C SER A 152 -14.68 0.75 16.92
N GLY A 153 -13.85 1.47 16.16
CA GLY A 153 -12.40 1.55 16.37
C GLY A 153 -11.60 0.47 15.63
N ASP A 154 -12.25 -0.41 14.88
CA ASP A 154 -11.59 -1.35 13.98
C ASP A 154 -11.20 -0.66 12.66
N PHE A 155 -10.38 -1.32 11.85
CA PHE A 155 -9.88 -0.79 10.58
C PHE A 155 -10.35 -1.59 9.37
N GLU A 156 -10.41 -0.90 8.24
CA GLU A 156 -10.70 -1.43 6.93
C GLU A 156 -9.53 -1.11 5.99
N LEU A 157 -9.17 -2.07 5.14
CA LEU A 157 -8.17 -1.87 4.10
C LEU A 157 -8.84 -1.90 2.73
N PHE A 158 -8.46 -0.97 1.86
CA PHE A 158 -8.98 -0.89 0.51
C PHE A 158 -7.83 -0.86 -0.50
N VAL A 159 -7.86 -1.77 -1.46
CA VAL A 159 -6.85 -1.90 -2.52
C VAL A 159 -7.56 -1.84 -3.86
N MET A 160 -7.12 -0.95 -4.73
CA MET A 160 -7.58 -0.93 -6.11
C MET A 160 -6.84 -2.01 -6.89
N ALA A 161 -7.56 -2.85 -7.62
CA ALA A 161 -6.98 -3.93 -8.38
C ALA A 161 -7.62 -4.07 -9.77
N LEU A 162 -6.94 -4.76 -10.68
CA LEU A 162 -7.43 -5.13 -12.00
C LEU A 162 -7.86 -6.58 -11.96
N ASP A 163 -9.10 -6.85 -12.37
CA ASP A 163 -9.59 -8.22 -12.60
C ASP A 163 -9.20 -8.65 -14.02
N GLU A 164 -8.01 -9.23 -14.17
CA GLU A 164 -7.47 -9.64 -15.48
C GLU A 164 -8.21 -10.84 -16.08
N LEU A 165 -8.75 -11.72 -15.22
CA LEU A 165 -9.48 -12.91 -15.65
C LEU A 165 -10.93 -12.62 -16.08
N SER A 166 -11.40 -11.37 -15.94
CA SER A 166 -12.70 -10.94 -16.44
C SER A 166 -12.69 -10.89 -17.98
N PRO A 167 -13.78 -11.32 -18.67
CA PRO A 167 -13.89 -11.23 -20.14
C PRO A 167 -13.63 -9.81 -20.70
N ALA A 168 -13.88 -8.80 -19.88
CA ALA A 168 -13.39 -7.44 -20.08
C ALA A 168 -12.63 -7.03 -18.81
N PRO A 169 -11.30 -6.82 -18.88
CA PRO A 169 -10.51 -6.35 -17.75
C PRO A 169 -11.13 -5.08 -17.16
N CYS A 170 -11.39 -5.11 -15.86
CA CYS A 170 -12.03 -3.99 -15.18
C CYS A 170 -11.36 -3.73 -13.84
N LYS A 171 -11.24 -2.45 -13.48
CA LYS A 171 -10.77 -2.06 -12.16
C LYS A 171 -11.84 -2.43 -11.13
N VAL A 172 -11.42 -3.03 -10.04
CA VAL A 172 -12.27 -3.41 -8.91
C VAL A 172 -11.65 -2.86 -7.63
N LEU A 173 -12.48 -2.68 -6.62
CA LEU A 173 -12.01 -2.37 -5.28
C LEU A 173 -12.10 -3.60 -4.40
N CYS A 174 -10.96 -4.02 -3.88
CA CYS A 174 -10.83 -5.05 -2.88
C CYS A 174 -10.90 -4.42 -1.50
N ALA A 175 -11.95 -4.73 -0.74
CA ALA A 175 -12.17 -4.26 0.61
C ALA A 175 -11.96 -5.41 1.61
N CYS A 176 -11.12 -5.19 2.62
CA CYS A 176 -10.94 -6.07 3.76
C CYS A 176 -11.52 -5.40 5.00
N THR A 177 -12.72 -5.83 5.40
CA THR A 177 -13.48 -5.27 6.51
C THR A 177 -13.47 -6.23 7.71
N PRO A 178 -13.86 -5.78 8.91
CA PRO A 178 -14.02 -6.67 10.07
C PRO A 178 -14.95 -7.87 9.77
N GLU A 179 -16.01 -7.65 9.00
CA GLU A 179 -16.99 -8.67 8.63
C GLU A 179 -16.38 -9.72 7.70
N THR A 180 -15.65 -9.30 6.66
CA THR A 180 -15.00 -10.23 5.73
C THR A 180 -13.84 -10.98 6.40
N ARG A 181 -13.14 -10.34 7.34
CA ARG A 181 -12.13 -10.98 8.20
C ARG A 181 -12.75 -12.02 9.14
N ALA A 182 -13.93 -11.73 9.71
CA ALA A 182 -14.63 -12.64 10.61
C ALA A 182 -15.29 -13.82 9.88
N ASN A 183 -15.73 -13.61 8.63
CA ASN A 183 -16.38 -14.63 7.81
C ASN A 183 -15.90 -14.64 6.35
N PRO A 184 -14.77 -15.31 6.07
CA PRO A 184 -14.23 -15.41 4.71
C PRO A 184 -15.15 -16.11 3.70
N ALA A 185 -16.11 -16.92 4.18
CA ALA A 185 -17.07 -17.60 3.31
C ALA A 185 -18.05 -16.62 2.63
N ALA A 186 -18.25 -15.42 3.20
CA ALA A 186 -19.06 -14.37 2.61
C ALA A 186 -18.39 -13.72 1.37
N SER A 187 -17.08 -13.87 1.22
CA SER A 187 -16.28 -13.26 0.14
C SER A 187 -16.22 -14.09 -1.15
N GLY A 188 -17.05 -15.13 -1.28
CA GLY A 188 -17.10 -15.95 -2.51
C GLY A 188 -15.80 -16.71 -2.83
N GLY A 189 -14.94 -16.95 -1.83
CA GLY A 189 -13.65 -17.63 -2.01
C GLY A 189 -12.44 -16.69 -2.12
N ASN A 190 -12.63 -15.37 -2.09
CA ASN A 190 -11.54 -14.38 -2.16
C ASN A 190 -10.85 -14.12 -0.80
N GLY A 191 -10.90 -15.07 0.12
CA GLY A 191 -10.34 -14.93 1.46
C GLY A 191 -10.95 -13.74 2.23
N PRO A 192 -10.14 -12.86 2.85
CA PRO A 192 -10.64 -11.73 3.63
C PRO A 192 -11.10 -10.55 2.77
N TRP A 193 -11.09 -10.67 1.43
CA TRP A 193 -11.38 -9.57 0.51
C TRP A 193 -12.75 -9.69 -0.14
N GLN A 194 -13.60 -8.67 0.03
CA GLN A 194 -14.78 -8.48 -0.80
C GLN A 194 -14.42 -7.61 -2.00
N THR A 195 -14.92 -7.96 -3.19
CA THR A 195 -14.65 -7.21 -4.43
C THR A 195 -15.89 -6.46 -4.87
N LYS A 196 -15.76 -5.15 -5.08
CA LYS A 196 -16.83 -4.31 -5.63
C LYS A 196 -16.44 -3.80 -7.02
N LYS A 197 -17.37 -3.88 -7.98
CA LYS A 197 -17.19 -3.39 -9.36
C LYS A 197 -17.64 -1.92 -9.46
N PRO A 198 -17.09 -1.13 -10.39
CA PRO A 198 -17.48 0.26 -10.55
C PRO A 198 -18.87 0.33 -11.19
N ILE A 199 -19.77 1.06 -10.54
CA ILE A 199 -20.92 1.69 -11.20
C ILE A 199 -20.69 3.21 -11.14
N GLN A 200 -21.28 3.90 -12.11
CA GLN A 200 -21.17 5.32 -12.31
C GLN A 200 -22.18 6.03 -11.36
N ILE A 201 -21.73 7.10 -10.65
CA ILE A 201 -22.39 8.43 -10.43
C ILE A 201 -22.40 8.98 -8.96
N GLN A 202 -22.17 10.30 -8.80
CA GLN A 202 -22.57 11.32 -7.75
C GLN A 202 -22.36 11.17 -6.21
N HIS A 203 -21.45 12.02 -5.68
CA HIS A 203 -21.46 12.96 -4.52
C HIS A 203 -21.89 12.58 -3.05
N GLU A 204 -20.95 12.70 -2.07
CA GLU A 204 -20.87 13.69 -0.92
C GLU A 204 -19.85 13.40 0.27
N ASP A 205 -18.92 14.35 0.57
CA ASP A 205 -18.21 14.74 1.85
C ASP A 205 -16.94 14.04 2.41
N ILE A 206 -15.86 14.78 2.74
CA ILE A 206 -14.53 14.45 2.14
C ILE A 206 -13.41 13.78 2.92
N GLN A 207 -13.25 13.88 4.23
CA GLN A 207 -11.96 13.40 4.81
C GLN A 207 -12.02 12.12 5.65
N SER A 208 -13.22 11.62 5.94
CA SER A 208 -13.42 10.27 6.50
C SER A 208 -14.19 9.34 5.55
N LYS A 209 -14.76 9.89 4.46
CA LYS A 209 -15.66 9.13 3.59
C LYS A 209 -15.10 8.78 2.23
N TYR A 210 -13.84 9.10 1.92
CA TYR A 210 -13.28 8.81 0.60
C TYR A 210 -12.01 8.00 0.65
N GLY A 211 -11.93 7.02 -0.26
CA GLY A 211 -10.68 6.36 -0.61
C GLY A 211 -10.12 7.04 -1.85
N ILE A 212 -8.81 7.30 -1.85
CA ILE A 212 -8.14 8.03 -2.92
C ILE A 212 -6.90 7.25 -3.33
N TRP A 213 -6.77 6.98 -4.63
CA TRP A 213 -5.62 6.31 -5.24
C TRP A 213 -5.03 7.24 -6.29
N ALA A 214 -3.70 7.37 -6.26
CA ALA A 214 -2.95 8.21 -7.20
C ALA A 214 -2.21 7.33 -8.22
N ASP A 215 -2.41 7.64 -9.49
CA ASP A 215 -1.55 7.25 -10.59
C ASP A 215 -0.76 8.50 -11.01
N LEU A 216 0.55 8.51 -10.75
CA LEU A 216 1.42 9.68 -10.99
C LEU A 216 1.62 10.01 -12.48
N SER A 217 1.17 9.13 -13.38
CA SER A 217 1.17 9.37 -14.83
C SER A 217 -0.18 9.90 -15.33
N ARG A 218 -1.30 9.55 -14.68
CA ARG A 218 -2.66 9.82 -15.19
C ARG A 218 -3.52 10.72 -14.31
N GLY A 219 -3.50 10.54 -12.99
CA GLY A 219 -4.33 11.30 -12.07
C GLY A 219 -4.81 10.53 -10.86
N LEU A 220 -5.92 10.97 -10.28
CA LEU A 220 -6.51 10.44 -9.07
C LEU A 220 -7.77 9.66 -9.38
N VAL A 221 -7.92 8.48 -8.79
CA VAL A 221 -9.22 7.81 -8.63
C VAL A 221 -9.66 7.99 -7.20
N TYR A 222 -10.93 8.30 -6.98
CA TYR A 222 -11.51 8.40 -5.64
C TYR A 222 -12.84 7.64 -5.55
N CYS A 223 -13.21 7.15 -4.37
CA CYS A 223 -14.51 6.53 -4.15
C CYS A 223 -15.06 6.84 -2.77
N HIS A 224 -16.37 6.71 -2.59
CA HIS A 224 -17.00 6.82 -1.29
C HIS A 224 -16.83 5.53 -0.46
N LEU A 225 -16.37 5.67 0.78
CA LEU A 225 -16.18 4.58 1.74
C LEU A 225 -17.37 4.43 2.71
N ASP A 226 -18.35 5.33 2.69
CA ASP A 226 -19.51 5.32 3.62
C ASP A 226 -20.77 4.67 3.02
N THR A 227 -20.75 4.20 1.78
CA THR A 227 -21.92 3.55 1.18
C THR A 227 -22.02 2.10 1.68
N SER A 228 -23.00 1.85 2.55
CA SER A 228 -23.40 0.52 2.99
C SER A 228 -24.05 -0.32 1.89
N ASP A 229 -24.21 0.25 0.69
CA ASP A 229 -24.70 -0.45 -0.50
C ASP A 229 -23.56 -1.27 -1.14
N ASP A 230 -23.97 -2.35 -1.83
CA ASP A 230 -23.07 -3.19 -2.62
C ASP A 230 -22.44 -2.45 -3.82
N ASP A 231 -22.89 -1.21 -4.09
CA ASP A 231 -22.45 -0.36 -5.18
C ASP A 231 -21.56 0.79 -4.64
N MET A 232 -20.29 0.79 -5.03
CA MET A 232 -19.34 1.86 -4.73
C MET A 232 -19.10 2.72 -5.97
N ASP A 233 -19.32 4.02 -5.84
CA ASP A 233 -19.11 4.99 -6.92
C ASP A 233 -17.67 5.51 -6.94
N PHE A 234 -17.03 5.41 -8.11
CA PHE A 234 -15.67 5.90 -8.35
C PHE A 234 -15.69 7.14 -9.23
N GLY A 235 -14.92 8.16 -8.86
CA GLY A 235 -14.60 9.32 -9.69
C GLY A 235 -13.14 9.31 -10.12
N PHE A 236 -12.84 9.98 -11.24
CA PHE A 236 -11.49 10.16 -11.75
C PHE A 236 -11.19 11.65 -11.98
N ILE A 237 -10.00 12.08 -11.59
CA ILE A 237 -9.49 13.44 -11.77
C ILE A 237 -8.15 13.31 -12.48
N GLY A 238 -8.10 13.65 -13.77
CA GLY A 238 -6.86 13.64 -14.53
C GLY A 238 -5.86 14.66 -13.96
N LEU A 239 -4.56 14.38 -14.14
CA LEU A 239 -3.50 15.35 -13.84
C LEU A 239 -3.67 16.64 -14.66
N PRO A 240 -3.02 17.74 -14.25
CA PRO A 240 -2.92 18.93 -15.08
C PRO A 240 -2.41 18.55 -16.48
N ARG A 241 -3.02 19.13 -17.53
CA ARG A 241 -2.71 18.75 -18.93
C ARG A 241 -1.23 18.88 -19.28
N GLU A 242 -0.55 19.87 -18.70
CA GLU A 242 0.89 20.10 -18.91
C GLU A 242 1.80 19.09 -18.19
N CYS A 243 1.22 18.17 -17.42
CA CYS A 243 1.92 17.11 -16.71
C CYS A 243 1.58 15.71 -17.23
N LEU A 244 0.73 15.58 -18.26
CA LEU A 244 0.46 14.29 -18.88
C LEU A 244 1.71 13.84 -19.66
N LEU A 245 2.10 12.58 -19.47
CA LEU A 245 3.16 11.96 -20.27
C LEU A 245 2.58 11.58 -21.64
N ASP A 246 3.39 11.70 -22.70
CA ASP A 246 3.02 11.19 -24.01
C ASP A 246 3.01 9.66 -23.97
N GLU A 247 1.98 9.02 -24.55
CA GLU A 247 1.78 7.55 -24.51
C GLU A 247 2.90 6.76 -25.22
N ASP A 248 3.81 7.44 -25.91
CA ASP A 248 4.91 6.88 -26.73
C ASP A 248 6.30 7.01 -26.07
N GLU A 249 6.40 7.61 -24.86
CA GLU A 249 7.66 7.61 -24.10
C GLU A 249 7.75 6.29 -23.32
N ASP A 250 8.62 5.39 -23.78
CA ASP A 250 8.89 4.10 -23.16
C ASP A 250 9.02 4.23 -21.63
N ASP A 251 8.42 3.28 -20.91
CA ASP A 251 8.46 3.08 -19.45
C ASP A 251 9.90 2.91 -18.91
N ASP A 252 10.72 3.95 -19.03
CA ASP A 252 11.91 4.08 -18.22
C ASP A 252 11.43 4.41 -16.79
N ASP A 253 11.82 3.54 -15.85
CA ASP A 253 11.57 3.53 -14.40
C ASP A 253 11.82 4.89 -13.66
N ASP A 254 12.27 5.92 -14.39
CA ASP A 254 12.58 7.27 -13.94
C ASP A 254 11.35 8.22 -13.92
N GLY A 255 10.25 7.87 -14.61
CA GLY A 255 9.01 8.67 -14.63
C GLY A 255 8.33 8.79 -13.26
N ASN A 256 8.41 7.74 -12.44
CA ASN A 256 7.94 7.75 -11.05
C ASN A 256 8.93 8.44 -10.09
N ALA A 257 10.21 8.56 -10.46
CA ALA A 257 11.24 9.19 -9.62
C ALA A 257 11.17 10.73 -9.63
N THR A 258 10.43 11.32 -10.56
CA THR A 258 10.29 12.78 -10.73
C THR A 258 8.97 13.35 -10.26
N ARG A 259 8.04 12.49 -9.81
CA ARG A 259 6.67 12.86 -9.50
C ARG A 259 6.28 12.35 -8.13
N THR A 260 5.48 13.11 -7.40
CA THR A 260 4.93 12.64 -6.14
C THR A 260 3.59 13.30 -5.88
N MET A 261 2.76 12.62 -5.09
CA MET A 261 1.47 13.14 -4.68
C MET A 261 1.23 12.80 -3.21
N SER A 262 0.74 13.77 -2.46
CA SER A 262 0.47 13.59 -1.04
C SER A 262 -0.76 14.37 -0.59
N CYS A 263 -1.42 13.88 0.44
CA CYS A 263 -2.50 14.60 1.10
C CYS A 263 -1.88 15.56 2.14
N VAL A 264 -2.06 16.86 1.95
CA VAL A 264 -1.58 17.92 2.85
C VAL A 264 -2.79 18.65 3.42
N ARG A 265 -3.11 18.35 4.69
CA ARG A 265 -4.29 18.88 5.39
C ARG A 265 -5.58 18.55 4.64
N ASP A 266 -6.23 19.55 4.05
CA ASP A 266 -7.50 19.51 3.33
C ASP A 266 -7.33 19.58 1.80
N SER A 267 -6.12 19.29 1.32
CA SER A 267 -5.75 19.43 -0.09
C SER A 267 -4.89 18.25 -0.54
N ILE A 268 -4.97 17.88 -1.81
CA ILE A 268 -4.05 16.93 -2.42
C ILE A 268 -3.01 17.72 -3.21
N TRP A 269 -1.75 17.50 -2.90
CA TRP A 269 -0.64 18.17 -3.56
C TRP A 269 -0.01 17.21 -4.55
N PHE A 270 0.19 17.66 -5.78
CA PHE A 270 0.92 16.96 -6.82
C PHE A 270 2.15 17.78 -7.18
N VAL A 271 3.30 17.12 -7.23
CA VAL A 271 4.58 17.72 -7.59
C VAL A 271 5.15 16.91 -8.74
N CYS A 272 5.59 17.59 -9.79
CA CYS A 272 6.38 16.99 -10.86
C CYS A 272 7.63 17.82 -11.17
N ILE A 273 8.71 17.12 -11.47
CA ILE A 273 9.98 17.68 -11.93
C ILE A 273 10.06 17.45 -13.43
N ASP A 274 10.12 18.54 -14.16
CA ASP A 274 10.23 18.57 -15.60
C ASP A 274 11.72 18.59 -16.00
N ARG A 275 12.24 17.42 -16.35
CA ARG A 275 13.65 17.20 -16.69
C ARG A 275 13.89 17.49 -18.17
N HIS A 276 13.89 18.76 -18.53
CA HIS A 276 14.22 19.21 -19.89
C HIS A 276 15.65 19.79 -20.00
N ALA A 277 16.34 19.98 -18.88
CA ALA A 277 17.63 20.67 -18.86
C ALA A 277 18.81 19.69 -18.89
N THR A 278 19.91 20.14 -19.52
CA THR A 278 21.18 19.41 -19.53
C THR A 278 21.88 19.44 -18.15
N ASP A 279 21.46 20.35 -17.26
CA ASP A 279 21.91 20.47 -15.87
C ASP A 279 20.69 20.31 -14.93
N PRO A 280 20.70 19.37 -13.96
CA PRO A 280 19.61 19.17 -13.01
C PRO A 280 19.20 20.41 -12.20
N LYS A 281 20.06 21.44 -12.12
CA LYS A 281 19.76 22.71 -11.43
C LYS A 281 18.77 23.59 -12.18
N ASP A 282 18.65 23.39 -13.49
CA ASP A 282 17.74 24.09 -14.38
C ASP A 282 16.41 23.33 -14.57
N ASP A 283 16.25 22.16 -13.94
CA ASP A 283 14.97 21.42 -13.92
C ASP A 283 13.86 22.28 -13.32
N LEU A 284 12.67 22.21 -13.90
CA LEU A 284 11.51 22.97 -13.44
C LEU A 284 10.64 22.11 -12.54
N VAL A 285 10.43 22.54 -11.31
CA VAL A 285 9.51 21.89 -10.38
C VAL A 285 8.18 22.61 -10.41
N LYS A 286 7.13 21.88 -10.81
CA LYS A 286 5.75 22.37 -10.87
C LYS A 286 4.97 21.71 -9.73
N MET A 287 4.33 22.53 -8.91
CA MET A 287 3.48 22.08 -7.82
C MET A 287 2.05 22.52 -8.04
N TRP A 288 1.14 21.59 -7.80
CA TRP A 288 -0.29 21.75 -7.94
C TRP A 288 -0.98 21.35 -6.65
N ALA A 289 -2.00 22.12 -6.28
CA ALA A 289 -2.89 21.76 -5.19
C ALA A 289 -4.29 21.55 -5.74
N LEU A 290 -4.86 20.40 -5.45
CA LEU A 290 -6.29 20.20 -5.48
C LEU A 290 -6.80 20.67 -4.10
N LYS A 291 -7.39 21.87 -4.03
CA LYS A 291 -7.89 22.44 -2.77
C LYS A 291 -9.39 22.21 -2.59
N GLY A 292 -9.80 22.06 -1.34
CA GLY A 292 -11.13 22.48 -0.91
C GLY A 292 -11.78 21.60 0.16
N GLY A 293 -12.49 22.27 1.08
CA GLY A 293 -13.38 21.62 2.06
C GLY A 293 -14.49 20.75 1.45
N ASN A 294 -14.62 20.75 0.12
CA ASN A 294 -15.53 19.98 -0.74
C ASN A 294 -14.84 19.51 -2.07
N LEU A 295 -13.54 19.21 -2.03
CA LEU A 295 -12.67 18.59 -3.08
C LEU A 295 -13.36 17.79 -4.22
N PHE A 296 -14.36 16.96 -3.96
CA PHE A 296 -15.03 16.05 -4.89
C PHE A 296 -16.49 16.42 -5.22
N GLN A 297 -16.99 17.56 -4.72
CA GLN A 297 -18.37 18.02 -4.97
C GLN A 297 -18.50 18.96 -6.17
N ASN A 298 -17.49 19.78 -6.45
CA ASN A 298 -17.59 20.85 -7.45
C ASN A 298 -16.48 20.76 -8.50
N HIS A 299 -16.53 19.75 -9.36
CA HIS A 299 -15.57 19.55 -10.46
C HIS A 299 -14.13 19.85 -10.04
N PRO A 300 -13.51 18.99 -9.21
CA PRO A 300 -12.14 19.15 -8.74
C PRO A 300 -11.22 19.64 -9.86
N ARG A 301 -10.54 20.76 -9.60
CA ARG A 301 -9.58 21.35 -10.53
C ARG A 301 -8.27 21.58 -9.82
N TRP A 302 -7.21 21.11 -10.45
CA TRP A 302 -5.86 21.41 -10.02
C TRP A 302 -5.61 22.92 -10.11
N GLU A 303 -5.15 23.51 -9.01
CA GLU A 303 -4.65 24.87 -8.96
C GLU A 303 -3.13 24.84 -8.98
N LYS A 304 -2.51 25.55 -9.93
CA LYS A 304 -1.05 25.68 -9.97
C LYS A 304 -0.60 26.55 -8.81
N MET A 305 0.23 26.00 -7.93
CA MET A 305 0.72 26.69 -6.74
C MET A 305 2.01 27.41 -7.04
N VAL A 306 2.98 26.69 -7.61
CA VAL A 306 4.30 27.24 -7.91
C VAL A 306 4.91 26.53 -9.12
N GLU A 307 5.73 27.28 -9.85
CA GLU A 307 6.68 26.77 -10.83
C GLU A 307 8.00 27.48 -10.56
N VAL A 308 9.02 26.71 -10.16
CA VAL A 308 10.35 27.22 -9.80
C VAL A 308 11.43 26.29 -10.31
N ARG A 309 12.66 26.80 -10.42
CA ARG A 309 13.81 25.95 -10.70
C ARG A 309 14.15 25.10 -9.49
N ALA A 310 14.64 23.89 -9.70
CA ALA A 310 15.10 23.02 -8.61
C ALA A 310 16.16 23.70 -7.73
N SER A 311 16.99 24.56 -8.31
CA SER A 311 17.97 25.39 -7.58
C SER A 311 17.36 26.42 -6.63
N GLU A 312 16.12 26.85 -6.86
CA GLU A 312 15.40 27.83 -6.03
C GLU A 312 14.64 27.18 -4.87
N LEU A 313 14.41 25.86 -4.90
CA LEU A 313 13.71 25.11 -3.84
C LEU A 313 14.43 25.18 -2.49
N TRP A 314 15.76 25.22 -2.50
CA TRP A 314 16.58 25.37 -1.29
C TRP A 314 16.38 26.70 -0.56
N GLY A 315 15.68 27.67 -1.17
CA GLY A 315 15.30 28.94 -0.54
C GLY A 315 13.91 28.93 0.09
N PHE A 316 13.16 27.83 0.03
CA PHE A 316 11.82 27.72 0.61
C PHE A 316 11.87 27.21 2.05
N ASP A 317 11.07 27.83 2.93
CA ASP A 317 10.90 27.39 4.33
C ASP A 317 10.53 25.90 4.38
N GLY A 318 11.41 25.08 4.97
CA GLY A 318 11.22 23.62 5.12
C GLY A 318 12.10 22.73 4.24
N PHE A 319 12.99 23.30 3.42
CA PHE A 319 14.01 22.58 2.64
C PHE A 319 15.46 22.80 3.15
N ASP A 320 15.62 23.26 4.40
CA ASP A 320 16.92 23.41 5.09
C ASP A 320 17.57 22.07 5.49
#